data_AF-R3WW07-F1
#
_entry.id   AF-R3WW07-F1
#
_cell.length_a   1.000
_cell.length_b   1.000
_cell.length_c   1.000
_cell.angle_alpha   90.00
_cell.angle_beta   90.00
_cell.angle_gamma   90.00
#
_symmetry.space_group_name_H-M   'P 1'
#
loop_
_entity.id
_entity.type
_entity.pdbx_description
1 polymer ?
#
loop_
_entity_poly.entity_id
_entity_poly.type
_entity_poly.pdbx_seq_one_letter_code
_entity_poly.pdbx_strand_id
1 'polypeptide(L)'
;MKKKNLSLLIVGLVTIGATVAPISSFAETTDKKIEQQDKEISALKEKQKGVTAQISSLEEEISSIFDEGVSLNKQKTELTKESEQLKKDIAALDVRINKRTEAIQKQGRNVQVNGQGTQILDMLLNSESISDAVGRVQAISSILTANNDLVKQQKEDKKLVETKKTNIQTNLASIEEATAQLEQEKENLVAKQAELNVLKAEVDSKTSGAESSKNALLKQQQEALKAQLETEAKKKEAKKVETVKSDASKVAEKTTAESETANSATTAPSNSGETNESIDTPSGGNNAGNQETTGPSEKPVDPVTPPVTSGDATFQALNSLRAAHGLNPVSWDAGLAAAASSRASIMQDLQVPSDHWNRGDEVIAFMFAPGNSVIMAWYNETNMTSPSGTGHRDWELNPGMTRVGFGYAGDVIVGHSA
;
A
#
# COMPACT_ATOMS: atom_id res chain seq x y z
N MET A 1 -9.56 18.81 -22.38
CA MET A 1 -8.15 18.56 -21.95
C MET A 1 -7.53 17.54 -22.89
N LYS A 2 -6.20 17.52 -23.07
CA LYS A 2 -5.56 16.49 -23.93
C LYS A 2 -5.59 15.16 -23.17
N LYS A 3 -6.30 14.16 -23.69
CA LYS A 3 -6.28 12.80 -23.15
C LYS A 3 -4.84 12.27 -23.23
N LYS A 4 -4.13 12.26 -22.10
CA LYS A 4 -2.93 11.44 -21.95
C LYS A 4 -3.44 10.01 -21.84
N ASN A 5 -3.54 9.32 -22.97
CA ASN A 5 -3.76 7.89 -22.97
C ASN A 5 -2.49 7.26 -22.37
N LEU A 6 -2.46 7.06 -21.06
CA LEU A 6 -1.45 6.26 -20.41
C LEU A 6 -1.71 4.82 -20.87
N SER A 7 -0.97 4.39 -21.89
CA SER A 7 -1.18 3.08 -22.51
C SER A 7 -0.86 2.01 -21.48
N LEU A 8 -1.91 1.42 -20.90
CA LEU A 8 -1.85 0.28 -19.99
C LEU A 8 -1.13 -0.88 -20.71
N LEU A 9 0.18 -0.95 -20.54
CA LEU A 9 1.03 -1.90 -21.26
C LEU A 9 1.00 -3.23 -20.51
N ILE A 10 -0.15 -3.90 -20.61
CA ILE A 10 -0.33 -5.28 -20.17
C ILE A 10 0.63 -6.14 -20.99
N VAL A 11 1.86 -6.31 -20.49
CA VAL A 11 2.79 -7.32 -20.97
C VAL A 11 2.13 -8.66 -20.69
N GLY A 12 1.60 -9.27 -21.75
CA GLY A 12 0.66 -10.38 -21.65
C GLY A 12 1.22 -11.53 -20.80
N LEU A 13 0.34 -12.15 -20.01
CA LEU A 13 0.66 -13.41 -19.32
C LEU A 13 1.21 -14.40 -20.35
N VAL A 14 2.51 -14.69 -20.24
CA VAL A 14 3.15 -15.77 -20.98
C VAL A 14 2.68 -17.08 -20.35
N THR A 15 1.50 -17.54 -20.78
CA THR A 15 0.98 -18.87 -20.46
C THR A 15 1.79 -19.92 -21.23
N ILE A 16 3.00 -20.20 -20.77
CA ILE A 16 3.72 -21.42 -21.16
C ILE A 16 2.98 -22.58 -20.50
N GLY A 17 2.03 -23.15 -21.25
CA GLY A 17 1.42 -24.42 -20.94
C GLY A 17 2.46 -25.53 -21.08
N ALA A 18 3.24 -25.75 -20.04
CA ALA A 18 4.09 -26.93 -19.92
C ALA A 18 3.20 -28.16 -19.73
N THR A 19 2.78 -28.79 -20.83
CA THR A 19 2.09 -30.09 -20.81
C THR A 19 3.05 -31.13 -20.25
N VAL A 20 2.94 -31.43 -18.96
CA VAL A 20 3.73 -32.47 -18.30
C VAL A 20 3.22 -33.83 -18.77
N ALA A 21 3.82 -34.34 -19.85
CA ALA A 21 3.59 -35.71 -20.28
C ALA A 21 4.14 -36.67 -19.21
N PRO A 22 3.44 -37.79 -18.92
CA PRO A 22 3.93 -38.77 -17.95
C PRO A 22 5.17 -39.48 -18.53
N ILE A 23 6.36 -39.10 -18.05
CA ILE A 23 7.60 -39.77 -18.43
C ILE A 23 7.65 -41.12 -17.71
N SER A 24 7.59 -42.19 -18.50
CA SER A 24 7.70 -43.58 -18.04
C SER A 24 8.97 -43.82 -17.24
N SER A 25 8.86 -44.74 -16.27
CA SER A 25 9.88 -45.07 -15.27
C SER A 25 11.31 -45.23 -15.81
N PHE A 26 12.13 -44.20 -15.60
CA PHE A 26 13.56 -44.35 -15.39
C PHE A 26 13.85 -44.09 -13.91
N ALA A 27 14.79 -44.81 -13.32
CA ALA A 27 15.27 -44.53 -11.97
C ALA A 27 16.02 -43.19 -11.99
N GLU A 28 15.31 -42.11 -11.63
CA GLU A 28 15.83 -40.76 -11.66
C GLU A 28 16.83 -40.54 -10.54
N THR A 29 18.08 -40.25 -10.90
CA THR A 29 19.17 -40.01 -9.93
C THR A 29 18.91 -38.74 -9.13
N THR A 30 19.43 -38.69 -7.90
CA THR A 30 19.33 -37.50 -7.04
C THR A 30 19.83 -36.24 -7.74
N ASP A 31 20.86 -36.36 -8.59
CA ASP A 31 21.43 -35.26 -9.37
C ASP A 31 20.42 -34.65 -10.35
N LYS A 32 19.61 -35.47 -11.05
CA LYS A 32 18.55 -34.99 -11.95
C LYS A 32 17.45 -34.25 -11.19
N LYS A 33 17.09 -34.74 -9.99
CA LYS A 33 16.10 -34.08 -9.12
C LYS A 33 16.62 -32.74 -8.60
N ILE A 34 17.91 -32.65 -8.26
CA ILE A 34 18.57 -31.40 -7.89
C ILE A 34 18.56 -30.43 -9.09
N GLU A 35 18.92 -30.88 -10.30
CA GLU A 35 18.89 -30.07 -11.52
C GLU A 35 17.47 -29.56 -11.85
N GLN A 36 16.45 -30.38 -11.65
CA GLN A 36 15.05 -29.97 -11.82
C GLN A 36 14.63 -28.93 -10.79
N GLN A 37 14.98 -29.12 -9.51
CA GLN A 37 14.74 -28.14 -8.46
C GLN A 37 15.46 -26.81 -8.72
N ASP A 38 16.69 -26.85 -9.24
CA ASP A 38 17.41 -25.62 -9.61
C ASP A 38 16.74 -24.84 -10.75
N LYS A 39 16.17 -25.53 -11.74
CA LYS A 39 15.36 -24.91 -12.79
C LYS A 39 14.06 -24.32 -12.25
N GLU A 40 13.38 -25.04 -11.34
CA GLU A 40 12.16 -24.56 -10.66
C GLU A 40 12.43 -23.31 -9.81
N ILE A 41 13.45 -23.34 -8.95
CA ILE A 41 13.87 -22.20 -8.12
C ILE A 41 14.26 -21.00 -8.99
N SER A 42 14.95 -21.22 -10.11
CA SER A 42 15.32 -20.14 -11.04
C SER A 42 14.10 -19.51 -11.70
N ALA A 43 13.14 -20.32 -12.17
CA ALA A 43 11.91 -19.83 -12.77
C ALA A 43 11.02 -19.09 -11.74
N LEU A 44 10.96 -19.59 -10.50
CA LEU A 44 10.25 -18.91 -9.40
C LEU A 44 10.91 -17.57 -9.06
N LYS A 45 12.25 -17.47 -9.03
CA LYS A 45 12.97 -16.22 -8.78
C LYS A 45 12.76 -15.15 -9.86
N GLU A 46 12.74 -15.55 -11.14
CA GLU A 46 12.35 -14.62 -12.20
C GLU A 46 10.87 -14.20 -12.09
N LYS A 47 9.97 -15.10 -11.63
CA LYS A 47 8.57 -14.72 -11.34
C LYS A 47 8.46 -13.76 -10.15
N GLN A 48 9.22 -13.96 -9.06
CA GLN A 48 9.28 -13.03 -7.92
C GLN A 48 9.71 -11.62 -8.38
N LYS A 49 10.77 -11.55 -9.19
CA LYS A 49 11.27 -10.29 -9.77
C LYS A 49 10.24 -9.63 -10.68
N GLY A 50 9.56 -10.41 -11.54
CA GLY A 50 8.50 -9.91 -12.41
C GLY A 50 7.29 -9.35 -11.66
N VAL A 51 6.84 -10.04 -10.61
CA VAL A 51 5.73 -9.57 -9.75
C VAL A 51 6.15 -8.32 -8.95
N THR A 52 7.38 -8.29 -8.42
CA THR A 52 7.92 -7.12 -7.71
C THR A 52 8.01 -5.90 -8.62
N ALA A 53 8.42 -6.06 -9.87
CA ALA A 53 8.44 -4.96 -10.85
C ALA A 53 7.04 -4.44 -11.21
N GLN A 54 6.03 -5.32 -11.26
CA GLN A 54 4.63 -4.90 -11.45
C GLN A 54 4.09 -4.13 -10.25
N ILE A 55 4.42 -4.56 -9.03
CA ILE A 55 4.12 -3.84 -7.79
C ILE A 55 4.70 -2.41 -7.84
N SER A 56 6.01 -2.26 -8.10
CA SER A 56 6.62 -0.93 -8.11
C SER A 56 6.06 -0.02 -9.21
N SER A 57 5.76 -0.56 -10.39
CA SER A 57 5.10 0.21 -11.46
C SER A 57 3.70 0.68 -11.05
N LEU A 58 2.97 -0.13 -10.30
CA LEU A 58 1.62 0.18 -9.83
C LEU A 58 1.67 1.22 -8.69
N GLU A 59 2.64 1.12 -7.78
CA GLU A 59 2.90 2.14 -6.76
C GLU A 59 3.27 3.51 -7.38
N GLU A 60 4.05 3.52 -8.47
CA GLU A 60 4.32 4.74 -9.26
C GLU A 60 3.03 5.31 -9.90
N GLU A 61 2.14 4.46 -10.44
CA GLU A 61 0.84 4.88 -10.98
C GLU A 61 -0.07 5.47 -9.88
N ILE A 62 -0.17 4.84 -8.70
CA ILE A 62 -0.92 5.35 -7.54
C ILE A 62 -0.36 6.72 -7.10
N SER A 63 0.97 6.85 -7.01
CA SER A 63 1.62 8.12 -6.67
C SER A 63 1.30 9.21 -7.68
N SER A 64 1.27 8.90 -8.99
CA SER A 64 0.91 9.87 -10.02
C SER A 64 -0.57 10.28 -9.95
N ILE A 65 -1.48 9.37 -9.57
CA ILE A 65 -2.90 9.69 -9.34
C ILE A 65 -3.06 10.62 -8.13
N PHE A 66 -2.30 10.38 -7.05
CA PHE A 66 -2.29 11.25 -5.88
C PHE A 66 -1.82 12.67 -6.24
N ASP A 67 -0.71 12.82 -6.98
CA ASP A 67 -0.22 14.12 -7.46
C ASP A 67 -1.26 14.86 -8.33
N GLU A 68 -1.98 14.15 -9.21
CA GLU A 68 -3.05 14.74 -10.00
C GLU A 68 -4.26 15.15 -9.13
N GLY A 69 -4.60 14.34 -8.11
CA GLY A 69 -5.59 14.67 -7.09
C GLY A 69 -5.28 15.95 -6.32
N VAL A 70 -4.03 16.11 -5.84
CA VAL A 70 -3.55 17.34 -5.19
C VAL A 70 -3.64 18.54 -6.13
N SER A 71 -3.27 18.37 -7.40
CA SER A 71 -3.37 19.42 -8.43
C SER A 71 -4.82 19.84 -8.71
N LEU A 72 -5.76 18.89 -8.76
CA LEU A 72 -7.19 19.15 -8.92
C LEU A 72 -7.79 19.82 -7.68
N ASN A 73 -7.43 19.38 -6.47
CA ASN A 73 -7.86 20.03 -5.23
C ASN A 73 -7.41 21.50 -5.19
N LYS A 74 -6.15 21.78 -5.53
CA LYS A 74 -5.62 23.15 -5.61
C LYS A 74 -6.41 24.01 -6.61
N GLN A 75 -6.76 23.47 -7.78
CA GLN A 75 -7.60 24.16 -8.77
C GLN A 75 -9.04 24.40 -8.26
N LYS A 76 -9.63 23.43 -7.56
CA LYS A 76 -10.95 23.56 -6.90
C LYS A 76 -10.95 24.67 -5.86
N THR A 77 -9.92 24.73 -5.03
CA THR A 77 -9.74 25.77 -4.00
C THR A 77 -9.58 27.16 -4.60
N GLU A 78 -8.83 27.30 -5.69
CA GLU A 78 -8.70 28.60 -6.37
C GLU A 78 -10.00 29.03 -7.07
N LEU A 79 -10.66 28.14 -7.81
CA LEU A 79 -11.97 28.42 -8.43
C LEU A 79 -13.05 28.75 -7.38
N THR A 80 -12.96 28.16 -6.18
CA THR A 80 -13.85 28.50 -5.06
C THR A 80 -13.60 29.93 -4.57
N LYS A 81 -12.34 30.36 -4.44
CA LYS A 81 -11.98 31.75 -4.11
C LYS A 81 -12.42 32.73 -5.21
N GLU A 82 -12.21 32.38 -6.49
CA GLU A 82 -12.70 33.17 -7.63
C GLU A 82 -14.23 33.29 -7.62
N SER A 83 -14.95 32.21 -7.28
CA SER A 83 -16.41 32.19 -7.15
C SER A 83 -16.89 33.13 -6.04
N GLU A 84 -16.27 33.09 -4.86
CA GLU A 84 -16.58 34.00 -3.74
C GLU A 84 -16.24 35.46 -4.04
N GLN A 85 -15.17 35.72 -4.79
CA GLN A 85 -14.88 37.07 -5.25
C GLN A 85 -15.89 37.55 -6.30
N LEU A 86 -16.25 36.69 -7.26
CA LEU A 86 -17.24 37.02 -8.28
C LEU A 86 -18.62 37.32 -7.67
N LYS A 87 -19.03 36.62 -6.60
CA LYS A 87 -20.25 36.94 -5.84
C LYS A 87 -20.23 38.36 -5.26
N LYS A 88 -19.08 38.81 -4.71
CA LYS A 88 -18.91 40.17 -4.20
C LYS A 88 -18.94 41.20 -5.33
N ASP A 89 -18.28 40.90 -6.44
CA ASP A 89 -18.24 41.76 -7.63
C ASP A 89 -19.64 41.93 -8.24
N ILE A 90 -20.44 40.86 -8.31
CA ILE A 90 -21.86 40.89 -8.70
C ILE A 90 -22.65 41.84 -7.81
N ALA A 91 -22.58 41.67 -6.48
CA ALA A 91 -23.33 42.51 -5.55
C ALA A 91 -22.94 44.00 -5.65
N ALA A 92 -21.65 44.29 -5.81
CA ALA A 92 -21.16 45.65 -6.03
C ALA A 92 -21.62 46.24 -7.38
N LEU A 93 -21.66 45.41 -8.42
CA LEU A 93 -22.15 45.79 -9.75
C LEU A 93 -23.65 46.09 -9.70
N ASP A 94 -24.47 45.26 -9.06
CA ASP A 94 -25.93 45.48 -8.93
C ASP A 94 -26.28 46.75 -8.13
N VAL A 95 -25.53 47.07 -7.07
CA VAL A 95 -25.67 48.36 -6.39
C VAL A 95 -25.33 49.54 -7.31
N ARG A 96 -24.28 49.41 -8.14
CA ARG A 96 -23.88 50.43 -9.13
C ARG A 96 -24.94 50.59 -10.24
N ILE A 97 -25.47 49.48 -10.73
CA ILE A 97 -26.57 49.41 -11.70
C ILE A 97 -27.79 50.17 -11.17
N ASN A 98 -28.26 49.84 -9.97
CA ASN A 98 -29.48 50.43 -9.42
C ASN A 98 -29.33 51.94 -9.22
N LYS A 99 -28.21 52.39 -8.62
CA LYS A 99 -27.90 53.83 -8.47
C LYS A 99 -27.87 54.57 -9.82
N ARG A 100 -27.26 53.96 -10.85
CA ARG A 100 -27.17 54.54 -12.20
C ARG A 100 -28.52 54.57 -12.90
N THR A 101 -29.29 53.49 -12.82
CA THR A 101 -30.65 53.41 -13.38
C THR A 101 -31.57 54.42 -12.72
N GLU A 102 -31.52 54.60 -11.40
CA GLU A 102 -32.24 55.69 -10.71
C GLU A 102 -31.81 57.08 -11.20
N ALA A 103 -30.50 57.34 -11.34
CA ALA A 103 -30.00 58.62 -11.81
C ALA A 103 -30.48 58.92 -13.24
N ILE A 104 -30.37 57.95 -14.15
CA ILE A 104 -30.88 58.05 -15.53
C ILE A 104 -32.40 58.22 -15.55
N GLN A 105 -33.16 57.52 -14.69
CA GLN A 105 -34.61 57.71 -14.59
C GLN A 105 -35.00 59.09 -14.03
N LYS A 106 -34.24 59.62 -13.06
CA LYS A 106 -34.44 60.97 -12.51
C LYS A 106 -34.12 62.03 -13.57
N GLN A 107 -33.02 61.87 -14.31
CA GLN A 107 -32.67 62.73 -15.45
C GLN A 107 -33.71 62.64 -16.58
N GLY A 108 -34.14 61.44 -16.96
CA GLY A 108 -35.17 61.22 -17.98
C GLY A 108 -36.52 61.83 -17.59
N ARG A 109 -36.96 61.66 -16.33
CA ARG A 109 -38.16 62.34 -15.82
C ARG A 109 -38.00 63.85 -15.73
N ASN A 110 -36.82 64.35 -15.35
CA ASN A 110 -36.53 65.78 -15.36
C ASN A 110 -36.65 66.36 -16.79
N VAL A 111 -36.05 65.70 -17.78
CA VAL A 111 -36.17 66.05 -19.20
C VAL A 111 -37.61 65.91 -19.71
N GLN A 112 -38.39 64.94 -19.24
CA GLN A 112 -39.78 64.75 -19.67
C GLN A 112 -40.74 65.79 -19.05
N VAL A 113 -40.55 66.15 -17.78
CA VAL A 113 -41.43 67.06 -17.03
C VAL A 113 -41.03 68.52 -17.25
N ASN A 114 -39.75 68.85 -17.07
CA ASN A 114 -39.21 70.20 -17.22
C ASN A 114 -38.67 70.48 -18.63
N GLY A 115 -38.70 69.49 -19.53
CA GLY A 115 -38.29 69.62 -20.93
C GLY A 115 -39.40 69.33 -21.92
N GLN A 116 -40.65 69.65 -21.58
CA GLN A 116 -41.65 69.98 -22.61
C GLN A 116 -41.00 70.99 -23.57
N GLY A 117 -41.15 70.78 -24.89
CA GLY A 117 -40.23 71.31 -25.91
C GLY A 117 -40.01 72.82 -25.92
N THR A 118 -40.87 73.60 -25.27
CA THR A 118 -40.67 75.03 -25.01
C THR A 118 -39.57 75.32 -23.99
N GLN A 119 -39.43 74.57 -22.89
CA GLN A 119 -38.51 74.89 -21.77
C GLN A 119 -37.02 74.63 -22.10
N ILE A 120 -36.69 73.54 -22.79
CA ILE A 120 -35.30 73.32 -23.25
C ILE A 120 -34.93 74.35 -24.33
N LEU A 121 -35.88 74.72 -25.18
CA LEU A 121 -35.69 75.75 -26.19
C LEU A 121 -35.53 77.13 -25.50
N ASP A 122 -36.33 77.44 -24.49
CA ASP A 122 -36.27 78.67 -23.69
C ASP A 122 -34.97 78.78 -22.88
N MET A 123 -34.42 77.67 -22.37
CA MET A 123 -33.08 77.65 -21.75
C MET A 123 -31.95 77.92 -22.76
N LEU A 124 -32.15 77.57 -24.03
CA LEU A 124 -31.20 77.86 -25.12
C LEU A 124 -31.41 79.26 -25.72
N LEU A 125 -32.62 79.81 -25.66
CA LEU A 125 -32.97 81.15 -26.12
C LEU A 125 -32.62 82.23 -25.08
N ASN A 126 -32.72 81.93 -23.78
CA ASN A 126 -32.31 82.78 -22.66
C ASN A 126 -30.83 82.59 -22.26
N SER A 127 -30.00 82.04 -23.15
CA SER A 127 -28.54 82.01 -22.93
C SER A 127 -27.97 83.42 -22.93
N GLU A 128 -27.00 83.71 -22.07
CA GLU A 128 -26.41 85.07 -21.96
C GLU A 128 -25.61 85.47 -23.21
N SER A 129 -25.21 84.50 -24.04
CA SER A 129 -24.56 84.70 -25.33
C SER A 129 -24.64 83.45 -26.21
N ILE A 130 -24.33 83.59 -27.51
CA ILE A 130 -24.20 82.45 -28.43
C ILE A 130 -23.17 81.42 -27.91
N SER A 131 -22.11 81.88 -27.23
CA SER A 131 -21.09 81.00 -26.62
C SER A 131 -21.66 80.19 -25.45
N ASP A 132 -22.55 80.78 -24.64
CA ASP A 132 -23.25 80.09 -23.56
C ASP A 132 -24.23 79.03 -24.10
N ALA A 133 -25.03 79.36 -25.14
CA ALA A 133 -25.89 78.37 -25.80
C ALA A 133 -25.11 77.17 -26.34
N VAL A 134 -23.98 77.40 -27.02
CA VAL A 134 -23.11 76.33 -27.53
C VAL A 134 -22.52 75.51 -26.39
N GLY A 135 -22.07 76.15 -25.30
CA GLY A 135 -21.58 75.46 -24.10
C GLY A 135 -22.63 74.57 -23.45
N ARG A 136 -23.89 75.03 -23.34
CA ARG A 136 -25.00 74.24 -22.81
C ARG A 136 -25.35 73.03 -23.69
N VAL A 137 -25.35 73.18 -25.01
CA VAL A 137 -25.54 72.06 -25.94
C VAL A 137 -24.41 71.03 -25.82
N GLN A 138 -23.15 71.48 -25.73
CA GLN A 138 -22.00 70.61 -25.52
C GLN A 138 -22.09 69.86 -24.18
N ALA A 139 -22.49 70.53 -23.09
CA ALA A 139 -22.70 69.91 -21.79
C ALA A 139 -23.80 68.84 -21.80
N ILE A 140 -24.96 69.12 -22.42
CA ILE A 140 -26.05 68.13 -22.57
C ILE A 140 -25.58 66.93 -23.40
N SER A 141 -24.90 67.17 -24.53
CA SER A 141 -24.35 66.13 -25.40
C SER A 141 -23.32 65.27 -24.65
N SER A 142 -22.45 65.88 -23.85
CA SER A 142 -21.47 65.20 -23.01
C SER A 142 -22.13 64.31 -21.95
N ILE A 143 -23.15 64.81 -21.24
CA ILE A 143 -23.92 64.03 -20.24
C ILE A 143 -24.64 62.85 -20.90
N LEU A 144 -25.27 63.05 -22.06
CA LEU A 144 -25.94 61.97 -22.80
C LEU A 144 -24.96 60.91 -23.31
N THR A 145 -23.79 61.34 -23.79
CA THR A 145 -22.71 60.43 -24.23
C THR A 145 -22.18 59.61 -23.06
N ALA A 146 -21.83 60.26 -21.95
CA ALA A 146 -21.37 59.59 -20.74
C ALA A 146 -22.41 58.60 -20.18
N ASN A 147 -23.69 58.96 -20.16
CA ASN A 147 -24.77 58.05 -19.78
C ASN A 147 -24.88 56.84 -20.72
N ASN A 148 -24.74 57.05 -22.03
CA ASN A 148 -24.77 55.97 -23.02
C ASN A 148 -23.59 55.01 -22.82
N ASP A 149 -22.38 55.53 -22.65
CA ASP A 149 -21.16 54.74 -22.44
C ASP A 149 -21.19 53.98 -21.11
N LEU A 150 -21.69 54.60 -20.04
CA LEU A 150 -21.90 53.92 -18.76
C LEU A 150 -22.91 52.76 -18.89
N VAL A 151 -23.94 52.87 -19.72
CA VAL A 151 -24.89 51.78 -20.01
C VAL A 151 -24.26 50.69 -20.89
N LYS A 152 -23.38 51.04 -21.85
CA LYS A 152 -22.59 50.06 -22.61
C LYS A 152 -21.68 49.24 -21.68
N GLN A 153 -20.87 49.92 -20.87
CA GLN A 153 -19.99 49.31 -19.87
C GLN A 153 -20.77 48.37 -18.94
N GLN A 154 -21.96 48.79 -18.47
CA GLN A 154 -22.82 47.95 -17.65
C GLN A 154 -23.29 46.65 -18.32
N LYS A 155 -23.54 46.69 -19.63
CA LYS A 155 -23.92 45.51 -20.41
C LYS A 155 -22.72 44.58 -20.62
N GLU A 156 -21.54 45.15 -20.80
CA GLU A 156 -20.26 44.42 -20.92
C GLU A 156 -19.87 43.77 -19.58
N ASP A 157 -19.93 44.51 -18.47
CA ASP A 157 -19.72 44.02 -17.10
C ASP A 157 -20.64 42.82 -16.79
N LYS A 158 -21.95 42.96 -17.04
CA LYS A 158 -22.92 41.85 -16.87
C LYS A 158 -22.60 40.64 -17.73
N LYS A 159 -22.21 40.84 -18.99
CA LYS A 159 -21.83 39.74 -19.89
C LYS A 159 -20.56 39.04 -19.39
N LEU A 160 -19.55 39.81 -18.95
CA LEU A 160 -18.30 39.27 -18.41
C LEU A 160 -18.55 38.45 -17.14
N VAL A 161 -19.41 38.96 -16.25
CA VAL A 161 -19.86 38.27 -15.02
C VAL A 161 -20.52 36.93 -15.33
N GLU A 162 -21.54 36.89 -16.20
CA GLU A 162 -22.21 35.63 -16.54
C GLU A 162 -21.28 34.66 -17.28
N THR A 163 -20.34 35.18 -18.09
CA THR A 163 -19.29 34.36 -18.72
C THR A 163 -18.36 33.73 -17.67
N LYS A 164 -17.86 34.52 -16.72
CA LYS A 164 -17.00 34.02 -15.62
C LYS A 164 -17.73 32.99 -14.76
N LYS A 165 -18.98 33.26 -14.39
CA LYS A 165 -19.84 32.36 -13.60
C LYS A 165 -20.02 31.01 -14.30
N THR A 166 -20.35 31.04 -15.59
CA THR A 166 -20.51 29.82 -16.42
C THR A 166 -19.20 29.04 -16.52
N ASN A 167 -18.08 29.73 -16.74
CA ASN A 167 -16.75 29.10 -16.80
C ASN A 167 -16.37 28.45 -15.46
N ILE A 168 -16.55 29.14 -14.33
CA ILE A 168 -16.26 28.60 -12.99
C ILE A 168 -17.13 27.37 -12.71
N GLN A 169 -18.44 27.44 -12.98
CA GLN A 169 -19.34 26.30 -12.82
C GLN A 169 -18.95 25.10 -13.69
N THR A 170 -18.56 25.35 -14.95
CA THR A 170 -18.11 24.30 -15.89
C THR A 170 -16.80 23.67 -15.44
N ASN A 171 -15.85 24.48 -14.97
CA ASN A 171 -14.56 23.99 -14.47
C ASN A 171 -14.72 23.21 -13.16
N LEU A 172 -15.57 23.66 -12.22
CA LEU A 172 -15.86 22.92 -10.99
C LEU A 172 -16.49 21.55 -11.28
N ALA A 173 -17.50 21.50 -12.15
CA ALA A 173 -18.11 20.23 -12.56
C ALA A 173 -17.09 19.29 -13.26
N SER A 174 -16.21 19.83 -14.11
CA SER A 174 -15.15 19.04 -14.75
C SER A 174 -14.09 18.55 -13.77
N ILE A 175 -13.82 19.28 -12.68
CA ILE A 175 -12.92 18.84 -11.61
C ILE A 175 -13.61 17.74 -10.79
N GLU A 176 -14.89 17.89 -10.45
CA GLU A 176 -15.66 16.85 -9.74
C GLU A 176 -15.72 15.53 -10.53
N GLU A 177 -15.95 15.60 -11.85
CA GLU A 177 -15.89 14.43 -12.74
C GLU A 177 -14.48 13.80 -12.76
N ALA A 178 -13.43 14.62 -12.89
CA ALA A 178 -12.05 14.12 -12.89
C ALA A 178 -11.66 13.51 -11.54
N THR A 179 -12.06 14.10 -10.40
CA THR A 179 -11.82 13.55 -9.07
C THR A 179 -12.52 12.19 -8.89
N ALA A 180 -13.75 12.04 -9.37
CA ALA A 180 -14.46 10.76 -9.32
C ALA A 180 -13.80 9.68 -10.21
N GLN A 181 -13.26 10.06 -11.37
CA GLN A 181 -12.50 9.14 -12.24
C GLN A 181 -11.19 8.69 -11.58
N LEU A 182 -10.43 9.61 -10.98
CA LEU A 182 -9.20 9.27 -10.26
C LEU A 182 -9.46 8.39 -9.03
N GLU A 183 -10.55 8.61 -8.30
CA GLU A 183 -10.92 7.76 -7.16
C GLU A 183 -11.20 6.33 -7.63
N GLN A 184 -12.00 6.17 -8.69
CA GLN A 184 -12.28 4.86 -9.28
C GLN A 184 -11.01 4.19 -9.83
N GLU A 185 -10.11 4.94 -10.47
CA GLU A 185 -8.86 4.39 -10.99
C GLU A 185 -7.94 3.93 -9.85
N LYS A 186 -7.79 4.73 -8.80
CA LYS A 186 -7.06 4.40 -7.57
C LYS A 186 -7.61 3.16 -6.89
N GLU A 187 -8.92 3.03 -6.71
CA GLU A 187 -9.53 1.81 -6.13
C GLU A 187 -9.18 0.55 -6.95
N ASN A 188 -9.23 0.64 -8.28
CA ASN A 188 -8.86 -0.46 -9.16
C ASN A 188 -7.36 -0.81 -9.08
N LEU A 189 -6.48 0.19 -8.94
CA LEU A 189 -5.05 -0.04 -8.74
C LEU A 189 -4.78 -0.69 -7.38
N VAL A 190 -5.35 -0.17 -6.28
CA VAL A 190 -5.18 -0.74 -4.93
C VAL A 190 -5.68 -2.19 -4.85
N ALA A 191 -6.78 -2.53 -5.55
CA ALA A 191 -7.25 -3.91 -5.66
C ALA A 191 -6.22 -4.81 -6.37
N LYS A 192 -5.70 -4.39 -7.53
CA LYS A 192 -4.64 -5.13 -8.25
C LYS A 192 -3.36 -5.26 -7.43
N GLN A 193 -3.00 -4.24 -6.65
CA GLN A 193 -1.83 -4.26 -5.77
C GLN A 193 -1.98 -5.34 -4.69
N ALA A 194 -3.16 -5.48 -4.10
CA ALA A 194 -3.45 -6.57 -3.17
C ALA A 194 -3.37 -7.95 -3.84
N GLU A 195 -3.90 -8.10 -5.05
CA GLU A 195 -3.78 -9.35 -5.83
C GLU A 195 -2.31 -9.72 -6.14
N LEU A 196 -1.50 -8.74 -6.55
CA LEU A 196 -0.07 -8.92 -6.81
C LEU A 196 0.71 -9.25 -5.52
N ASN A 197 0.36 -8.65 -4.38
CA ASN A 197 0.96 -8.98 -3.08
C ASN A 197 0.62 -10.41 -2.63
N VAL A 198 -0.62 -10.88 -2.85
CA VAL A 198 -1.00 -12.29 -2.61
C VAL A 198 -0.22 -13.22 -3.54
N LEU A 199 -0.14 -12.90 -4.84
CA LEU A 199 0.65 -13.67 -5.80
C LEU A 199 2.14 -13.70 -5.43
N LYS A 200 2.69 -12.60 -4.94
CA LYS A 200 4.07 -12.52 -4.45
C LYS A 200 4.27 -13.47 -3.27
N ALA A 201 3.40 -13.43 -2.26
CA ALA A 201 3.46 -14.32 -1.10
C ALA A 201 3.34 -15.81 -1.49
N GLU A 202 2.46 -16.15 -2.46
CA GLU A 202 2.33 -17.51 -2.99
C GLU A 202 3.63 -17.98 -3.68
N VAL A 203 4.25 -17.12 -4.49
CA VAL A 203 5.51 -17.44 -5.17
C VAL A 203 6.67 -17.52 -4.16
N ASP A 204 6.74 -16.61 -3.18
CA ASP A 204 7.74 -16.65 -2.11
C ASP A 204 7.65 -17.96 -1.30
N SER A 205 6.43 -18.41 -0.97
CA SER A 205 6.20 -19.70 -0.32
C SER A 205 6.63 -20.89 -1.19
N LYS A 206 6.35 -20.85 -2.51
CA LYS A 206 6.79 -21.91 -3.45
C LYS A 206 8.30 -21.96 -3.58
N THR A 207 8.98 -20.81 -3.68
CA THR A 207 10.45 -20.73 -3.71
C THR A 207 11.05 -21.36 -2.46
N SER A 208 10.53 -21.03 -1.27
CA SER A 208 11.01 -21.61 -0.01
C SER A 208 10.80 -23.13 0.07
N GLY A 209 9.64 -23.62 -0.40
CA GLY A 209 9.36 -25.06 -0.48
C GLY A 209 10.30 -25.81 -1.43
N ALA A 210 10.60 -25.24 -2.59
CA ALA A 210 11.55 -25.79 -3.56
C ALA A 210 13.00 -25.79 -3.00
N GLU A 211 13.44 -24.69 -2.39
CA GLU A 211 14.77 -24.60 -1.74
C GLU A 211 14.92 -25.61 -0.58
N SER A 212 13.88 -25.78 0.24
CA SER A 212 13.83 -26.82 1.28
C SER A 212 13.93 -28.24 0.69
N SER A 213 13.19 -28.50 -0.39
CA SER A 213 13.21 -29.79 -1.10
C SER A 213 14.59 -30.09 -1.71
N LYS A 214 15.24 -29.09 -2.32
CA LYS A 214 16.63 -29.19 -2.80
C LYS A 214 17.60 -29.52 -1.68
N ASN A 215 17.48 -28.84 -0.52
CA ASN A 215 18.35 -29.09 0.63
C ASN A 215 18.19 -30.52 1.19
N ALA A 216 16.97 -31.07 1.20
CA ALA A 216 16.73 -32.47 1.56
C ALA A 216 17.40 -33.46 0.58
N LEU A 217 17.31 -33.21 -0.73
CA LEU A 217 17.98 -34.01 -1.76
C LEU A 217 19.51 -33.97 -1.64
N LEU A 218 20.09 -32.79 -1.38
CA LEU A 218 21.53 -32.62 -1.14
C LEU A 218 22.00 -33.41 0.09
N LYS A 219 21.23 -33.38 1.19
CA LYS A 219 21.52 -34.18 2.39
C LYS A 219 21.48 -35.69 2.08
N GLN A 220 20.48 -36.15 1.34
CA GLN A 220 20.38 -37.54 0.91
C GLN A 220 21.57 -37.96 0.03
N GLN A 221 22.02 -37.09 -0.88
CA GLN A 221 23.20 -37.33 -1.73
C GLN A 221 24.47 -37.49 -0.89
N GLN A 222 24.67 -36.63 0.12
CA GLN A 222 25.81 -36.69 1.05
C GLN A 222 25.80 -37.97 1.90
N GLU A 223 24.65 -38.37 2.43
CA GLU A 223 24.49 -39.60 3.20
C GLU A 223 24.78 -40.85 2.34
N ALA A 224 24.31 -40.88 1.10
CA ALA A 224 24.60 -41.95 0.15
C ALA A 224 26.09 -42.03 -0.23
N LEU A 225 26.75 -40.88 -0.47
CA LEU A 225 28.19 -40.80 -0.71
C LEU A 225 29.01 -41.31 0.48
N LYS A 226 28.65 -40.90 1.71
CA LYS A 226 29.29 -41.38 2.94
C LYS A 226 29.16 -42.89 3.09
N ALA A 227 27.95 -43.44 2.88
CA ALA A 227 27.73 -44.88 2.92
C ALA A 227 28.54 -45.63 1.86
N GLN A 228 28.64 -45.11 0.62
CA GLN A 228 29.52 -45.70 -0.40
C GLN A 228 30.97 -45.74 0.05
N LEU A 229 31.53 -44.61 0.51
CA LEU A 229 32.92 -44.53 0.99
C LEU A 229 33.20 -45.50 2.14
N GLU A 230 32.28 -45.65 3.10
CA GLU A 230 32.39 -46.63 4.18
C GLU A 230 32.37 -48.08 3.66
N THR A 231 31.51 -48.41 2.69
CA THR A 231 31.51 -49.76 2.10
C THR A 231 32.75 -50.04 1.25
N GLU A 232 33.31 -49.03 0.58
CA GLU A 232 34.52 -49.18 -0.21
C GLU A 232 35.75 -49.32 0.69
N ALA A 233 35.82 -48.58 1.80
CA ALA A 233 36.84 -48.75 2.84
C ALA A 233 36.79 -50.16 3.43
N LYS A 234 35.61 -50.67 3.81
CA LYS A 234 35.41 -52.05 4.29
C LYS A 234 35.85 -53.09 3.26
N LYS A 235 35.55 -52.88 1.97
CA LYS A 235 36.00 -53.77 0.87
C LYS A 235 37.51 -53.72 0.64
N LYS A 236 38.16 -52.56 0.80
CA LYS A 236 39.63 -52.41 0.70
C LYS A 236 40.34 -53.10 1.86
N GLU A 237 39.79 -53.00 3.07
CA GLU A 237 40.36 -53.65 4.25
C GLU A 237 40.19 -55.18 4.17
N ALA A 238 39.02 -55.68 3.76
CA ALA A 238 38.82 -57.11 3.50
C ALA A 238 39.81 -57.67 2.46
N LYS A 239 40.05 -56.95 1.36
CA LYS A 239 41.05 -57.34 0.35
C LYS A 239 42.49 -57.38 0.90
N LYS A 240 42.86 -56.47 1.80
CA LYS A 240 44.16 -56.51 2.49
C LYS A 240 44.33 -57.78 3.32
N VAL A 241 43.31 -58.14 4.10
CA VAL A 241 43.32 -59.35 4.94
C VAL A 241 43.39 -60.61 4.08
N GLU A 242 42.70 -60.65 2.94
CA GLU A 242 42.76 -61.74 1.96
C GLU A 242 44.19 -61.92 1.39
N THR A 243 44.85 -60.83 0.98
CA THR A 243 46.23 -60.88 0.45
C THR A 243 47.23 -61.42 1.48
N VAL A 244 47.17 -60.94 2.74
CA VAL A 244 48.06 -61.40 3.81
C VAL A 244 47.86 -62.90 4.11
N LYS A 245 46.62 -63.41 4.02
CA LYS A 245 46.33 -64.85 4.15
C LYS A 245 46.92 -65.67 2.99
N SER A 246 46.94 -65.13 1.78
CA SER A 246 47.48 -65.81 0.60
C SER A 246 49.02 -65.94 0.63
N ASP A 247 49.72 -64.93 1.17
CA ASP A 247 51.18 -64.99 1.35
C ASP A 247 51.59 -65.92 2.51
N ALA A 248 50.83 -65.92 3.61
CA ALA A 248 51.07 -66.85 4.72
C ALA A 248 50.94 -68.33 4.30
N SER A 249 50.06 -68.64 3.34
CA SER A 249 49.87 -70.01 2.83
C SER A 249 50.97 -70.50 1.87
N LYS A 250 51.93 -69.65 1.48
CA LYS A 250 53.09 -70.05 0.65
C LYS A 250 54.37 -70.33 1.45
N VAL A 251 54.38 -70.05 2.75
CA VAL A 251 55.55 -70.28 3.62
C VAL A 251 55.42 -71.56 4.45
N ALA A 252 54.22 -72.16 4.51
CA ALA A 252 53.89 -73.31 5.37
C ALA A 252 54.21 -74.71 4.79
N GLU A 253 54.92 -74.83 3.67
CA GLU A 253 55.30 -76.13 3.06
C GLU A 253 56.81 -76.40 3.10
N LYS A 254 57.55 -75.77 4.02
CA LYS A 254 58.95 -76.12 4.28
C LYS A 254 59.31 -76.03 5.76
N THR A 255 60.23 -76.89 6.17
CA THR A 255 60.87 -77.00 7.50
C THR A 255 59.96 -77.37 8.68
N THR A 256 59.76 -78.68 8.86
CA THR A 256 59.72 -79.32 10.18
C THR A 256 61.13 -79.85 10.49
N ALA A 257 61.81 -79.37 11.53
CA ALA A 257 62.89 -80.05 12.29
C ALA A 257 63.51 -79.15 13.39
N GLU A 258 63.71 -79.71 14.59
CA GLU A 258 64.60 -79.30 15.72
C GLU A 258 64.46 -77.87 16.32
N SER A 259 63.98 -77.72 17.58
CA SER A 259 64.71 -77.79 18.88
C SER A 259 65.68 -76.60 19.11
N GLU A 260 65.82 -75.99 20.31
CA GLU A 260 65.39 -76.36 21.67
C GLU A 260 65.56 -75.16 22.66
N THR A 261 64.81 -75.14 23.79
CA THR A 261 65.11 -74.42 25.08
C THR A 261 65.33 -72.89 25.13
N ALA A 262 65.05 -72.14 26.21
CA ALA A 262 64.27 -72.35 27.45
C ALA A 262 64.03 -71.00 28.20
N ASN A 263 63.02 -70.97 29.11
CA ASN A 263 62.86 -70.04 30.25
C ASN A 263 62.64 -68.53 29.93
N SER A 264 61.98 -67.65 30.70
CA SER A 264 61.08 -67.68 31.88
C SER A 264 60.54 -66.23 32.06
N ALA A 265 59.47 -65.85 32.77
CA ALA A 265 58.27 -66.49 33.32
C ALA A 265 57.35 -65.38 33.90
N THR A 266 56.09 -65.69 34.28
CA THR A 266 55.14 -64.86 35.09
C THR A 266 54.68 -63.51 34.48
N THR A 267 53.46 -62.98 34.70
CA THR A 267 52.31 -63.34 35.58
C THR A 267 50.97 -63.11 34.86
N ALA A 268 49.96 -63.91 35.22
CA ALA A 268 48.52 -63.68 34.98
C ALA A 268 47.92 -62.88 36.19
N PRO A 269 46.59 -62.61 36.35
CA PRO A 269 45.46 -63.19 35.62
C PRO A 269 44.16 -62.35 35.40
N SER A 270 43.22 -62.96 34.67
CA SER A 270 41.74 -62.95 34.87
C SER A 270 40.91 -61.67 34.60
N ASN A 271 39.63 -61.75 34.17
CA ASN A 271 38.80 -62.94 33.86
C ASN A 271 37.71 -62.70 32.79
N SER A 272 37.18 -63.81 32.25
CA SER A 272 35.81 -64.09 31.71
C SER A 272 34.74 -62.98 31.83
N GLY A 273 33.85 -62.74 30.86
CA GLY A 273 33.07 -63.70 30.05
C GLY A 273 31.71 -64.00 30.72
N GLU A 274 30.61 -64.42 30.10
CA GLU A 274 30.12 -64.56 28.73
C GLU A 274 28.69 -65.14 28.88
N THR A 275 27.73 -64.87 27.98
CA THR A 275 26.41 -65.59 27.84
C THR A 275 25.39 -65.48 29.02
N ASN A 276 24.08 -65.73 28.90
CA ASN A 276 23.23 -66.06 27.73
C ASN A 276 21.76 -65.59 27.87
N GLU A 277 21.03 -65.60 26.74
CA GLU A 277 19.62 -66.02 26.45
C GLU A 277 18.68 -66.47 27.61
N SER A 278 17.32 -66.44 27.52
CA SER A 278 16.30 -65.94 26.56
C SER A 278 14.88 -66.26 27.08
N ILE A 279 13.81 -65.60 26.57
CA ILE A 279 12.39 -66.07 26.53
C ILE A 279 11.68 -66.16 27.93
N ASP A 280 10.37 -65.92 28.18
CA ASP A 280 9.15 -65.86 27.36
C ASP A 280 8.11 -64.80 27.84
N THR A 281 7.08 -64.60 27.01
CA THR A 281 5.74 -63.99 27.24
C THR A 281 4.74 -65.07 27.79
N PRO A 282 3.38 -64.92 27.90
CA PRO A 282 2.44 -63.88 27.42
C PRO A 282 1.20 -63.57 28.32
N SER A 283 0.14 -62.98 27.71
CA SER A 283 -1.24 -62.75 28.19
C SER A 283 -1.47 -61.47 29.02
N GLY A 284 -2.48 -60.63 28.82
CA GLY A 284 -3.64 -60.49 27.89
C GLY A 284 -4.44 -59.23 28.37
N GLY A 285 -5.37 -58.54 27.69
CA GLY A 285 -6.14 -58.76 26.48
C GLY A 285 -7.51 -58.03 26.63
N ASN A 286 -7.65 -56.82 26.06
CA ASN A 286 -8.90 -56.01 25.88
C ASN A 286 -9.53 -55.40 27.17
N ASN A 287 -10.34 -54.32 27.18
CA ASN A 287 -11.05 -53.60 26.10
C ASN A 287 -11.30 -52.09 26.42
N ALA A 288 -11.92 -51.34 25.50
CA ALA A 288 -12.08 -49.87 25.41
C ALA A 288 -12.91 -49.11 26.49
N GLY A 289 -12.73 -47.77 26.59
CA GLY A 289 -13.79 -46.86 27.10
C GLY A 289 -13.43 -45.48 27.72
N ASN A 290 -13.31 -44.44 26.87
CA ASN A 290 -13.69 -43.02 27.07
C ASN A 290 -13.21 -42.10 28.26
N GLN A 291 -12.78 -40.89 27.87
CA GLN A 291 -12.87 -39.54 28.50
C GLN A 291 -12.37 -39.18 29.93
N GLU A 292 -11.47 -38.18 29.92
CA GLU A 292 -11.52 -36.86 30.60
C GLU A 292 -10.98 -36.57 32.02
N THR A 293 -10.19 -35.48 32.01
CA THR A 293 -9.88 -34.48 33.07
C THR A 293 -8.80 -34.77 34.13
N THR A 294 -7.93 -33.77 34.28
CA THR A 294 -6.74 -33.72 35.12
C THR A 294 -6.89 -32.73 36.28
N GLY A 295 -6.08 -32.93 37.33
CA GLY A 295 -5.96 -32.07 38.51
C GLY A 295 -5.25 -30.71 38.28
N PRO A 296 -4.89 -29.98 39.36
CA PRO A 296 -5.31 -28.58 39.46
C PRO A 296 -4.23 -27.50 39.69
N SER A 297 -4.69 -26.25 39.53
CA SER A 297 -4.26 -25.00 40.20
C SER A 297 -3.07 -24.20 39.62
N GLU A 298 -3.39 -23.12 38.91
CA GLU A 298 -2.48 -21.99 38.63
C GLU A 298 -2.72 -20.80 39.59
N LYS A 299 -1.78 -19.85 39.62
CA LYS A 299 -1.87 -18.59 40.39
C LYS A 299 -2.87 -17.62 39.74
N PRO A 300 -3.41 -16.63 40.50
CA PRO A 300 -4.27 -15.61 39.93
C PRO A 300 -3.52 -14.75 38.92
N VAL A 301 -4.07 -14.64 37.72
CA VAL A 301 -3.68 -13.63 36.72
C VAL A 301 -4.48 -12.36 37.02
N ASP A 302 -3.85 -11.19 36.97
CA ASP A 302 -4.56 -9.92 37.11
C ASP A 302 -5.67 -9.77 36.05
N PRO A 303 -6.76 -9.04 36.33
CA PRO A 303 -7.88 -8.94 35.38
C PRO A 303 -7.43 -8.14 34.16
N VAL A 304 -7.21 -8.83 33.04
CA VAL A 304 -7.08 -8.18 31.73
C VAL A 304 -8.42 -7.55 31.41
N THR A 305 -8.55 -6.24 31.66
CA THR A 305 -9.71 -5.46 31.20
C THR A 305 -9.83 -5.61 29.69
N PRO A 306 -11.01 -5.97 29.15
CA PRO A 306 -11.16 -6.13 27.71
C PRO A 306 -10.83 -4.81 27.00
N PRO A 307 -10.23 -4.87 25.80
CA PRO A 307 -9.83 -3.67 25.07
C PRO A 307 -11.06 -2.78 24.80
N VAL A 308 -10.89 -1.47 24.96
CA VAL A 308 -11.97 -0.50 24.74
C VAL A 308 -12.33 -0.51 23.25
N THR A 309 -13.59 -0.77 22.93
CA THR A 309 -14.08 -0.87 21.55
C THR A 309 -14.69 0.44 21.05
N SER A 310 -14.70 0.63 19.74
CA SER A 310 -15.31 1.77 19.05
C SER A 310 -16.14 1.30 17.85
N GLY A 311 -17.18 2.06 17.51
CA GLY A 311 -17.95 1.91 16.27
C GLY A 311 -17.21 2.40 15.02
N ASP A 312 -16.02 2.98 15.18
CA ASP A 312 -15.19 3.49 14.10
C ASP A 312 -14.71 2.35 13.16
N ALA A 313 -14.92 2.55 11.85
CA ALA A 313 -14.63 1.52 10.84
C ALA A 313 -13.12 1.29 10.64
N THR A 314 -12.30 2.35 10.72
CA THR A 314 -10.85 2.27 10.52
C THR A 314 -10.19 1.53 11.68
N PHE A 315 -10.63 1.81 12.90
CA PHE A 315 -10.29 1.07 14.11
C PHE A 315 -10.63 -0.43 14.01
N GLN A 316 -11.84 -0.76 13.55
CA GLN A 316 -12.27 -2.15 13.38
C GLN A 316 -11.45 -2.87 12.30
N ALA A 317 -11.15 -2.20 11.18
CA ALA A 317 -10.31 -2.74 10.12
C ALA A 317 -8.87 -2.99 10.60
N LEU A 318 -8.25 -2.04 11.31
CA LEU A 318 -6.92 -2.22 11.91
C LEU A 318 -6.90 -3.43 12.87
N ASN A 319 -7.88 -3.54 13.75
CA ASN A 319 -7.95 -4.68 14.68
C ASN A 319 -8.19 -6.02 13.96
N SER A 320 -8.93 -6.03 12.86
CA SER A 320 -9.10 -7.22 12.03
C SER A 320 -7.79 -7.63 11.34
N LEU A 321 -7.05 -6.67 10.79
CA LEU A 321 -5.71 -6.89 10.23
C LEU A 321 -4.75 -7.44 11.30
N ARG A 322 -4.64 -6.77 12.45
CA ARG A 322 -3.77 -7.20 13.56
C ARG A 322 -4.09 -8.63 14.03
N ALA A 323 -5.38 -8.97 14.17
CA ALA A 323 -5.79 -10.32 14.53
C ALA A 323 -5.40 -11.37 13.47
N ALA A 324 -5.51 -11.06 12.17
CA ALA A 324 -5.06 -11.93 11.09
C ALA A 324 -3.54 -12.17 11.09
N HIS A 325 -2.77 -11.22 11.62
CA HIS A 325 -1.32 -11.32 11.85
C HIS A 325 -0.93 -11.89 13.22
N GLY A 326 -1.90 -12.38 14.02
CA GLY A 326 -1.66 -12.95 15.35
C GLY A 326 -1.23 -11.94 16.42
N LEU A 327 -1.46 -10.64 16.18
CA LEU A 327 -1.17 -9.56 17.12
C LEU A 327 -2.37 -9.31 18.05
N ASN A 328 -2.06 -8.79 19.25
CA ASN A 328 -3.10 -8.36 20.19
C ASN A 328 -3.91 -7.19 19.62
N PRO A 329 -5.25 -7.17 19.83
CA PRO A 329 -6.08 -6.04 19.47
C PRO A 329 -5.73 -4.81 20.32
N VAL A 330 -5.78 -3.64 19.71
CA VAL A 330 -5.56 -2.34 20.36
C VAL A 330 -6.87 -1.77 20.87
N SER A 331 -6.79 -1.01 21.96
CA SER A 331 -7.92 -0.28 22.53
C SER A 331 -8.13 1.06 21.81
N TRP A 332 -9.38 1.47 21.65
CA TRP A 332 -9.71 2.82 21.20
C TRP A 332 -9.38 3.85 22.30
N ASP A 333 -8.67 4.91 21.92
CA ASP A 333 -8.38 6.05 22.77
C ASP A 333 -8.98 7.33 22.19
N ALA A 334 -9.96 7.88 22.90
CA ALA A 334 -10.67 9.09 22.48
C ALA A 334 -9.78 10.35 22.50
N GLY A 335 -8.71 10.38 23.31
CA GLY A 335 -7.74 11.45 23.33
C GLY A 335 -6.85 11.44 22.07
N LEU A 336 -6.36 10.26 21.69
CA LEU A 336 -5.64 10.07 20.42
C LEU A 336 -6.54 10.41 19.22
N ALA A 337 -7.82 10.00 19.24
CA ALA A 337 -8.76 10.31 18.15
C ALA A 337 -9.06 11.82 18.03
N ALA A 338 -9.15 12.53 19.15
CA ALA A 338 -9.30 13.99 19.17
C ALA A 338 -8.04 14.72 18.67
N ALA A 339 -6.85 14.22 19.04
CA ALA A 339 -5.58 14.71 18.53
C ALA A 339 -5.45 14.49 17.01
N ALA A 340 -5.73 13.27 16.54
CA ALA A 340 -5.75 12.90 15.13
C ALA A 340 -6.77 13.75 14.33
N SER A 341 -7.95 14.03 14.87
CA SER A 341 -8.96 14.88 14.19
C SER A 341 -8.51 16.34 14.07
N SER A 342 -7.86 16.86 15.12
CA SER A 342 -7.26 18.20 15.12
C SER A 342 -6.11 18.29 14.11
N ARG A 343 -5.32 17.21 14.01
CA ARG A 343 -4.19 17.04 13.10
C ARG A 343 -4.63 16.89 11.64
N ALA A 344 -5.69 16.13 11.35
CA ALA A 344 -6.30 16.06 10.03
C ALA A 344 -6.81 17.43 9.55
N SER A 345 -7.42 18.19 10.47
CA SER A 345 -8.03 19.50 10.17
C SER A 345 -7.03 20.57 9.69
N ILE A 346 -5.73 20.44 9.99
CA ILE A 346 -4.70 21.37 9.49
C ILE A 346 -4.14 20.98 8.11
N MET A 347 -4.55 19.83 7.55
CA MET A 347 -4.04 19.30 6.27
C MET A 347 -5.09 19.37 5.14
N GLN A 348 -6.11 20.22 5.24
CA GLN A 348 -7.19 20.32 4.23
C GLN A 348 -6.69 20.68 2.82
N ASP A 349 -5.51 21.31 2.71
CA ASP A 349 -4.81 21.58 1.44
C ASP A 349 -3.99 20.37 0.92
N LEU A 350 -4.19 19.16 1.47
CA LEU A 350 -3.50 17.90 1.16
C LEU A 350 -1.96 17.97 1.30
N GLN A 351 -1.48 18.72 2.29
CA GLN A 351 -0.05 18.86 2.59
C GLN A 351 0.33 18.10 3.86
N VAL A 352 1.33 17.20 3.74
CA VAL A 352 1.97 16.53 4.88
C VAL A 352 2.76 17.55 5.71
N PRO A 353 2.49 17.73 7.02
CA PRO A 353 3.31 18.56 7.89
C PRO A 353 4.73 18.04 7.99
N SER A 354 5.73 18.92 7.99
CA SER A 354 7.15 18.52 7.95
C SER A 354 7.64 17.76 9.20
N ASP A 355 6.93 17.88 10.33
CA ASP A 355 7.22 17.12 11.55
C ASP A 355 6.80 15.64 11.44
N HIS A 356 5.86 15.29 10.55
CA HIS A 356 5.36 13.93 10.33
C HIS A 356 6.49 12.91 10.15
N TRP A 357 7.49 13.23 9.33
CA TRP A 357 8.62 12.35 9.02
C TRP A 357 9.52 11.98 10.21
N ASN A 358 9.31 12.60 11.37
CA ASN A 358 10.02 12.31 12.62
C ASN A 358 9.10 11.65 13.67
N ARG A 359 7.88 11.28 13.30
CA ARG A 359 6.88 10.67 14.18
C ARG A 359 6.79 9.16 13.92
N GLY A 360 6.99 8.36 14.97
CA GLY A 360 6.72 6.92 14.96
C GLY A 360 5.30 6.55 15.41
N ASP A 361 4.53 7.53 15.90
CA ASP A 361 3.18 7.36 16.44
C ASP A 361 2.07 7.74 15.46
N GLU A 362 2.41 8.31 14.30
CA GLU A 362 1.47 8.91 13.35
C GLU A 362 1.50 8.25 11.97
N VAL A 363 0.32 8.00 11.39
CA VAL A 363 0.14 7.67 9.97
C VAL A 363 -0.87 8.64 9.35
N ILE A 364 -0.68 8.95 8.07
CA ILE A 364 -1.53 9.89 7.32
C ILE A 364 -1.97 9.23 6.01
N ALA A 365 -3.21 9.46 5.62
CA ALA A 365 -3.69 9.17 4.28
C ALA A 365 -4.52 10.33 3.74
N PHE A 366 -4.47 10.50 2.42
CA PHE A 366 -5.24 11.49 1.69
C PHE A 366 -6.02 10.79 0.58
N MET A 367 -7.26 11.21 0.35
CA MET A 367 -8.12 10.65 -0.69
C MET A 367 -8.30 9.14 -0.52
N PHE A 368 -8.54 8.68 0.72
CA PHE A 368 -8.93 7.30 1.01
C PHE A 368 -10.20 7.27 1.84
N ALA A 369 -11.05 6.28 1.59
CA ALA A 369 -12.22 6.04 2.42
C ALA A 369 -11.81 5.46 3.79
N PRO A 370 -12.46 5.88 4.90
CA PRO A 370 -12.31 5.24 6.21
C PRO A 370 -12.61 3.73 6.17
N GLY A 371 -12.05 2.99 7.14
CA GLY A 371 -12.22 1.55 7.22
C GLY A 371 -11.17 0.77 6.44
N ASN A 372 -11.60 -0.32 5.80
CA ASN A 372 -10.70 -1.28 5.16
C ASN A 372 -9.91 -0.70 3.96
N SER A 373 -10.41 0.35 3.31
CA SER A 373 -9.75 0.97 2.16
C SER A 373 -8.38 1.57 2.55
N VAL A 374 -8.37 2.47 3.56
CA VAL A 374 -7.12 3.08 4.04
C VAL A 374 -6.17 2.08 4.71
N ILE A 375 -6.68 1.16 5.53
CA ILE A 375 -5.88 0.12 6.19
C ILE A 375 -5.20 -0.79 5.17
N MET A 376 -5.92 -1.28 4.15
CA MET A 376 -5.29 -2.11 3.13
C MET A 376 -4.39 -1.32 2.18
N ALA A 377 -4.56 0.00 2.03
CA ALA A 377 -3.60 0.82 1.29
C ALA A 377 -2.26 0.91 2.05
N TRP A 378 -2.30 1.34 3.32
CA TRP A 378 -1.14 1.38 4.23
C TRP A 378 -0.42 0.04 4.35
N TYR A 379 -1.16 -1.06 4.49
CA TYR A 379 -0.58 -2.40 4.57
C TYR A 379 0.13 -2.81 3.29
N ASN A 380 -0.41 -2.49 2.11
CA ASN A 380 0.12 -2.96 0.83
C ASN A 380 1.24 -2.09 0.25
N GLU A 381 1.52 -0.93 0.86
CA GLU A 381 2.55 0.01 0.43
C GLU A 381 3.97 -0.49 0.76
N THR A 382 4.87 -0.41 -0.22
CA THR A 382 6.25 -0.92 -0.15
C THR A 382 7.31 0.04 -0.69
N ASN A 383 6.90 1.21 -1.20
CA ASN A 383 7.79 2.26 -1.72
C ASN A 383 7.88 3.49 -0.79
N MET A 384 7.72 3.31 0.53
CA MET A 384 7.83 4.40 1.51
C MET A 384 9.29 4.84 1.70
N THR A 385 9.49 6.12 1.99
CA THR A 385 10.82 6.70 2.31
C THR A 385 11.39 6.26 3.67
N SER A 386 10.61 5.52 4.46
CA SER A 386 11.02 4.87 5.72
C SER A 386 12.16 3.86 5.54
N PRO A 387 13.02 3.61 6.54
CA PRO A 387 14.16 2.67 6.44
C PRO A 387 13.81 1.22 6.02
N SER A 388 12.57 0.78 6.24
CA SER A 388 12.04 -0.53 5.87
C SER A 388 11.44 -0.59 4.46
N GLY A 389 11.19 0.57 3.83
CA GLY A 389 10.30 0.72 2.69
C GLY A 389 8.80 0.63 3.03
N THR A 390 8.42 0.35 4.28
CA THR A 390 7.09 -0.16 4.65
C THR A 390 6.49 0.50 5.89
N GLY A 391 6.90 1.73 6.21
CA GLY A 391 6.62 2.40 7.49
C GLY A 391 5.15 2.45 7.92
N HIS A 392 4.20 2.52 6.98
CA HIS A 392 2.77 2.45 7.30
C HIS A 392 2.37 1.05 7.82
N ARG A 393 2.69 -0.02 7.08
CA ARG A 393 2.53 -1.40 7.55
C ARG A 393 3.29 -1.67 8.87
N ASP A 394 4.47 -1.09 9.05
CA ASP A 394 5.25 -1.25 10.28
C ASP A 394 4.54 -0.62 11.50
N TRP A 395 3.85 0.51 11.31
CA TRP A 395 2.99 1.10 12.33
C TRP A 395 1.77 0.20 12.61
N GLU A 396 1.06 -0.27 11.58
CA GLU A 396 -0.13 -1.12 11.74
C GLU A 396 0.17 -2.43 12.46
N LEU A 397 1.31 -3.06 12.14
CA LEU A 397 1.77 -4.32 12.71
C LEU A 397 2.66 -4.13 13.95
N ASN A 398 2.80 -2.91 14.48
CA ASN A 398 3.64 -2.66 15.66
C ASN A 398 3.14 -3.49 16.87
N PRO A 399 3.93 -4.46 17.37
CA PRO A 399 3.51 -5.33 18.47
C PRO A 399 3.47 -4.59 19.82
N GLY A 400 4.16 -3.44 19.92
CA GLY A 400 4.13 -2.58 21.11
C GLY A 400 2.95 -1.61 21.15
N MET A 401 2.16 -1.48 20.07
CA MET A 401 0.96 -0.65 20.07
C MET A 401 -0.10 -1.25 21.00
N THR A 402 -0.62 -0.44 21.91
CA THR A 402 -1.68 -0.82 22.87
C THR A 402 -2.97 -0.03 22.67
N ARG A 403 -2.85 1.22 22.21
CA ARG A 403 -3.96 2.15 22.00
C ARG A 403 -3.83 2.84 20.65
N VAL A 404 -4.98 3.20 20.09
CA VAL A 404 -5.06 3.94 18.82
C VAL A 404 -6.26 4.87 18.81
N GLY A 405 -6.16 5.97 18.07
CA GLY A 405 -7.30 6.81 17.72
C GLY A 405 -7.17 7.33 16.30
N PHE A 406 -8.30 7.33 15.57
CA PHE A 406 -8.39 7.83 14.21
C PHE A 406 -9.15 9.16 14.16
N GLY A 407 -8.78 10.02 13.24
CA GLY A 407 -9.40 11.32 13.02
C GLY A 407 -9.48 11.68 11.55
N TYR A 408 -10.51 12.48 11.21
CA TYR A 408 -10.94 12.69 9.83
C TYR A 408 -11.24 14.17 9.57
N ALA A 409 -10.82 14.69 8.42
CA ALA A 409 -11.17 16.04 7.98
C ALA A 409 -11.24 16.11 6.44
N GLY A 410 -12.45 16.07 5.89
CA GLY A 410 -12.63 15.93 4.44
C GLY A 410 -12.00 14.62 3.95
N ASP A 411 -11.11 14.71 2.97
CA ASP A 411 -10.40 13.56 2.39
C ASP A 411 -9.12 13.18 3.17
N VAL A 412 -8.87 13.78 4.35
CA VAL A 412 -7.72 13.49 5.21
C VAL A 412 -8.09 12.48 6.31
N ILE A 413 -7.27 11.44 6.44
CA ILE A 413 -7.30 10.49 7.57
C ILE A 413 -5.97 10.57 8.32
N VAL A 414 -6.02 10.63 9.65
CA VAL A 414 -4.85 10.53 10.54
C VAL A 414 -5.09 9.41 11.55
N GLY A 415 -4.09 8.56 11.76
CA GLY A 415 -4.03 7.61 12.86
C GLY A 415 -2.95 7.98 13.86
N HIS A 416 -3.27 8.04 15.15
CA HIS A 416 -2.32 8.21 16.25
C HIS A 416 -2.32 6.99 17.16
N SER A 417 -1.15 6.53 17.60
CA SER A 417 -0.96 5.33 18.42
C SER A 417 -0.19 5.56 19.73
N ALA A 418 -0.32 4.64 20.68
CA ALA A 418 0.41 4.64 21.96
C ALA A 418 0.55 3.25 22.61
#